data_AF-A0A367J0D2-F1
#
_entry.id   AF-A0A367J0D2-F1
#
_cell.length_a   1.000
_cell.length_b   1.000
_cell.length_c   1.000
_cell.angle_alpha   90.00
_cell.angle_beta   90.00
_cell.angle_gamma   90.00
#
_symmetry.space_group_name_H-M   'P 1'
#
loop_
_entity.id
_entity.type
_entity.pdbx_description
1 polymer ?
#
loop_
_entity_poly.entity_id
_entity_poly.type
_entity_poly.pdbx_seq_one_letter_code
_entity_poly.pdbx_strand_id
1 'polypeptide(L)'
;NEWKRSKVTSELKLKQQSKNLRINASIMNSLHAFGTSPSSLLAIDMIGDGLHGYIYLLTKVDDYFAATLHSILVIPRRFADIACIENTLLALFRFKHFYISLIPALRKRIATNEMYSNIGSVCEMDAAVSDSTHSEEDN
;
A
#
# COMPACT_ATOMS: atom_id res chain seq x y z
N ASN A 1 -11.38 2.98 20.64
CA ASN A 1 -10.05 2.55 20.15
C ASN A 1 -9.83 1.09 20.48
N GLU A 2 -9.70 0.25 19.46
CA GLU A 2 -9.46 -1.21 19.53
C GLU A 2 -8.26 -1.60 20.42
N TRP A 3 -7.38 -0.64 20.73
CA TRP A 3 -6.11 -0.77 21.44
C TRP A 3 -6.16 -0.81 22.98
N LYS A 4 -7.32 -1.06 23.60
CA LYS A 4 -7.48 -0.89 25.06
C LYS A 4 -7.87 -2.13 25.85
N ARG A 5 -7.92 -3.33 25.25
CA ARG A 5 -8.29 -4.55 25.98
C ARG A 5 -7.05 -5.30 26.44
N SER A 6 -6.88 -5.42 27.75
CA SER A 6 -5.78 -6.18 28.39
C SER A 6 -5.80 -7.68 28.06
N LYS A 7 -6.92 -8.19 27.54
CA LYS A 7 -7.09 -9.58 27.11
C LYS A 7 -7.75 -9.62 25.73
N VAL A 8 -6.95 -9.51 24.69
CA VAL A 8 -7.37 -9.79 23.31
C VAL A 8 -7.21 -11.29 23.05
N THR A 9 -8.29 -11.98 22.69
CA THR A 9 -8.27 -13.42 22.37
C THR A 9 -7.45 -13.68 21.10
N SER A 10 -6.86 -14.86 20.98
CA SER A 10 -6.14 -15.26 19.76
C SER A 10 -7.01 -15.18 18.50
N GLU A 11 -8.31 -15.50 18.62
CA GLU A 11 -9.27 -15.37 17.53
C GLU A 11 -9.42 -13.90 17.07
N LEU A 12 -9.50 -12.96 18.01
CA LEU A 12 -9.62 -11.54 17.67
C LEU A 12 -8.32 -11.01 17.03
N LYS A 13 -7.16 -11.48 17.51
CA LYS A 13 -5.86 -11.19 16.87
C LYS A 13 -5.85 -11.68 15.41
N LEU A 14 -6.26 -12.92 15.17
CA LEU A 14 -6.30 -13.51 13.82
C LEU A 14 -7.28 -12.78 12.88
N LYS A 15 -8.46 -12.41 13.39
CA LYS A 15 -9.43 -11.59 12.63
C LYS A 15 -8.83 -10.25 12.23
N GLN A 16 -8.10 -9.60 13.14
CA GLN A 16 -7.45 -8.32 12.85
C GLN A 16 -6.31 -8.47 11.83
N GLN A 17 -5.44 -9.47 12.00
CA GLN A 17 -4.40 -9.78 11.02
C GLN A 17 -4.98 -10.01 9.63
N SER A 18 -6.06 -10.81 9.54
CA SER A 18 -6.74 -11.10 8.29
C SER A 18 -7.32 -9.83 7.65
N LYS A 19 -7.88 -8.92 8.46
CA LYS A 19 -8.36 -7.62 7.98
C LYS A 19 -7.21 -6.77 7.42
N ASN A 20 -6.10 -6.68 8.15
CA ASN A 20 -4.92 -5.90 7.74
C ASN A 20 -4.29 -6.46 6.45
N LEU A 21 -4.18 -7.79 6.33
CA LEU A 21 -3.72 -8.46 5.11
C LEU A 21 -4.60 -8.14 3.91
N ARG A 22 -5.93 -8.24 4.04
CA ARG A 22 -6.87 -7.92 2.95
C ARG A 22 -6.80 -6.46 2.52
N ILE A 23 -6.68 -5.53 3.47
CA ILE A 23 -6.54 -4.10 3.16
C ILE A 23 -5.24 -3.85 2.39
N ASN A 24 -4.12 -4.39 2.87
CA ASN A 24 -2.81 -4.20 2.22
C ASN A 24 -2.74 -4.87 0.85
N ALA A 25 -3.41 -6.02 0.65
CA ALA A 25 -3.57 -6.65 -0.66
C ALA A 25 -4.42 -5.80 -1.62
N SER A 26 -5.50 -5.20 -1.13
CA SER A 26 -6.33 -4.26 -1.91
C SER A 26 -5.52 -3.03 -2.36
N ILE A 27 -4.75 -2.44 -1.45
CA ILE A 27 -3.84 -1.32 -1.77
C ILE A 27 -2.83 -1.74 -2.86
N MET A 28 -2.21 -2.92 -2.72
CA MET A 28 -1.28 -3.43 -3.72
C MET A 28 -1.95 -3.66 -5.09
N ASN A 29 -3.16 -4.20 -5.12
CA ASN A 29 -3.92 -4.36 -6.36
C ASN A 29 -4.22 -3.01 -7.03
N SER A 30 -4.60 -1.99 -6.25
CA SER A 30 -4.78 -0.64 -6.77
C SER A 30 -3.48 -0.09 -7.36
N LEU A 31 -2.35 -0.24 -6.66
CA LEU A 31 -1.04 0.17 -7.17
C LEU A 31 -0.62 -0.59 -8.44
N HIS A 32 -0.92 -1.90 -8.53
CA HIS A 32 -0.75 -2.67 -9.77
C HIS A 32 -1.56 -2.08 -10.93
N ALA A 33 -2.83 -1.71 -10.69
CA ALA A 33 -3.69 -1.11 -11.70
C ALA A 33 -3.15 0.25 -12.20
N PHE A 34 -2.48 1.02 -11.33
CA PHE A 34 -1.78 2.25 -11.72
C PHE A 34 -0.48 2.02 -12.50
N GLY A 35 -0.07 0.76 -12.69
CA GLY A 35 1.16 0.34 -13.38
C GLY A 35 2.44 0.79 -12.67
N THR A 36 2.36 1.08 -11.37
CA THR A 36 3.47 1.53 -10.53
C THR A 36 4.20 0.40 -9.83
N SER A 37 3.72 -0.84 -9.87
CA SER A 37 3.98 -1.68 -8.71
C SER A 37 5.36 -2.31 -8.68
N PRO A 38 6.14 -2.13 -7.58
CA PRO A 38 7.02 -3.20 -7.14
C PRO A 38 6.18 -4.47 -6.94
N SER A 39 6.73 -5.66 -7.22
CA SER A 39 6.05 -6.95 -6.99
C SER A 39 5.71 -7.21 -5.51
N SER A 40 6.12 -6.30 -4.61
CA SER A 40 5.99 -6.44 -3.17
C SER A 40 5.83 -5.10 -2.45
N LEU A 41 5.23 -5.15 -1.25
CA LEU A 41 4.95 -4.04 -0.35
C LEU A 41 5.37 -4.45 1.06
N LEU A 42 6.18 -3.63 1.73
CA LEU A 42 6.38 -3.79 3.17
C LEU A 42 5.19 -3.18 3.94
N ALA A 43 4.62 -3.93 4.87
CA ALA A 43 3.52 -3.49 5.71
C ALA A 43 3.81 -3.76 7.18
N ILE A 44 3.22 -2.96 8.06
CA ILE A 44 3.31 -3.10 9.52
C ILE A 44 1.96 -3.56 10.04
N ASP A 45 1.97 -4.55 10.94
CA ASP A 45 0.82 -4.96 11.73
C ASP A 45 1.16 -4.88 13.23
N MET A 46 0.33 -4.20 14.00
CA MET A 46 0.43 -4.12 15.46
C MET A 46 -0.76 -4.86 16.06
N ILE A 47 -0.52 -5.84 16.93
CA ILE A 47 -1.53 -6.85 17.26
C ILE A 47 -1.72 -6.97 18.77
N GLY A 48 -2.98 -7.16 19.18
CA GLY A 48 -3.31 -7.48 20.55
C GLY A 48 -3.22 -6.25 21.47
N ASP A 49 -2.29 -6.30 22.43
CA ASP A 49 -2.09 -5.24 23.42
C ASP A 49 -1.28 -4.03 22.89
N GLY A 50 -0.88 -4.08 21.62
CA GLY A 50 -0.13 -3.03 20.94
C GLY A 50 1.35 -2.98 21.32
N LEU A 51 1.86 -3.95 22.09
CA LEU A 51 3.28 -3.99 22.48
C LEU A 51 4.14 -4.74 21.49
N HIS A 52 3.52 -5.63 20.74
CA HIS A 52 4.17 -6.42 19.74
C HIS A 52 3.50 -6.18 18.40
N GLY A 53 4.34 -6.05 17.38
CA GLY A 53 3.92 -6.02 16.01
C GLY A 53 4.93 -6.74 15.14
N TYR A 54 4.72 -6.68 13.85
CA TYR A 54 5.70 -7.14 12.89
C TYR A 54 5.62 -6.34 11.61
N ILE A 55 6.74 -6.32 10.92
CA ILE A 55 6.83 -5.94 9.52
C ILE A 55 6.79 -7.21 8.70
N TYR A 56 6.00 -7.21 7.63
CA TYR A 56 5.96 -8.29 6.67
C TYR A 56 6.06 -7.75 5.25
N LEU A 57 6.63 -8.57 4.36
CA LEU A 57 6.62 -8.33 2.93
C LEU A 57 5.41 -9.03 2.33
N LEU A 58 4.47 -8.24 1.83
CA LEU A 58 3.38 -8.74 1.00
C LEU A 58 3.91 -8.83 -0.43
N THR A 59 3.69 -9.94 -1.11
CA THR A 59 4.10 -10.16 -2.51
C THR A 59 2.91 -10.70 -3.28
N LYS A 60 2.66 -10.17 -4.49
CA LYS A 60 1.68 -10.75 -5.39
C LYS A 60 2.31 -11.94 -6.12
N VAL A 61 1.68 -13.11 -6.01
CA VAL A 61 2.09 -14.35 -6.68
C VAL A 61 0.89 -14.83 -7.47
N ASP A 62 0.95 -14.69 -8.79
CA ASP A 62 -0.15 -14.98 -9.71
C ASP A 62 -1.49 -14.34 -9.22
N ASP A 63 -2.42 -15.19 -8.79
CA ASP A 63 -3.78 -14.83 -8.38
C ASP A 63 -3.94 -14.64 -6.86
N TYR A 64 -2.87 -14.78 -6.07
CA TYR A 64 -2.91 -14.63 -4.62
C TYR A 64 -1.81 -13.72 -4.07
N PHE A 65 -1.90 -13.44 -2.77
CA PHE A 65 -0.91 -12.65 -2.04
C PHE A 65 -0.26 -13.49 -0.96
N ALA A 66 1.07 -13.50 -0.94
CA ALA A 66 1.87 -14.14 0.08
C ALA A 66 2.45 -13.09 1.03
N ALA A 67 2.23 -13.27 2.33
CA ALA A 67 2.84 -12.43 3.37
C ALA A 67 4.00 -13.18 4.02
N THR A 68 5.21 -12.63 3.89
CA THR A 68 6.42 -13.19 4.50
C THR A 68 6.84 -12.31 5.67
N LEU A 69 7.02 -12.90 6.85
CA LEU A 69 7.51 -12.17 8.03
C LEU A 69 8.90 -11.59 7.74
N HIS A 70 9.07 -10.29 7.98
CA HIS A 70 10.35 -9.59 7.81
C HIS A 70 11.02 -9.30 9.14
N SER A 71 10.29 -8.74 10.11
CA SER A 71 10.84 -8.40 11.43
C SER A 71 9.75 -8.32 12.49
N ILE A 72 10.10 -8.59 13.75
CA ILE A 72 9.23 -8.36 14.90
C ILE A 72 9.52 -6.98 15.47
N LEU A 73 8.46 -6.25 15.83
CA LEU A 73 8.52 -4.96 16.48
C LEU A 73 8.13 -5.12 17.95
N VAL A 74 8.91 -4.50 18.83
CA VAL A 74 8.69 -4.51 20.28
C VAL A 74 8.66 -3.08 20.77
N ILE A 75 7.59 -2.71 21.47
CA ILE A 75 7.53 -1.47 22.26
C ILE A 75 7.94 -1.83 23.69
N PRO A 76 9.14 -1.42 24.13
CA PRO A 76 9.64 -1.82 25.44
C PRO A 76 8.81 -1.20 26.55
N ARG A 77 8.42 -2.02 27.54
CA ARG A 77 7.74 -1.55 28.76
C ARG A 77 8.53 -1.83 30.02
N ARG A 78 9.56 -2.67 29.93
CA ARG A 78 10.46 -3.00 31.03
C ARG A 78 11.89 -2.83 30.55
N PHE A 79 12.80 -2.63 31.50
CA PHE A 79 14.22 -2.47 31.21
C PHE A 79 14.81 -3.66 30.43
N ALA A 80 14.36 -4.88 30.73
CA ALA A 80 14.77 -6.09 30.00
C ALA A 80 14.41 -6.07 28.51
N ASP A 81 13.38 -5.32 28.12
CA ASP A 81 12.93 -5.24 26.74
C ASP A 81 13.76 -4.23 25.91
N ILE A 82 14.64 -3.43 26.55
CA ILE A 82 15.47 -2.41 25.88
C ILE A 82 16.42 -3.07 24.87
N ALA A 83 16.97 -4.26 25.16
CA ALA A 83 17.82 -4.98 24.22
C ALA A 83 17.09 -5.31 22.89
N CYS A 84 15.76 -5.43 22.92
CA CYS A 84 14.95 -5.71 21.73
C CYS A 84 14.62 -4.44 20.92
N ILE A 85 14.86 -3.24 21.47
CA ILE A 85 14.52 -1.98 20.79
C ILE A 85 15.42 -1.73 19.59
N GLU A 86 16.69 -2.17 19.64
CA GLU A 86 17.64 -1.98 18.56
C GLU A 86 17.12 -2.62 17.26
N ASN A 87 16.66 -3.88 17.35
CA ASN A 87 16.06 -4.59 16.23
C ASN A 87 14.79 -3.89 15.71
N THR A 88 13.97 -3.35 16.62
CA THR A 88 12.75 -2.60 16.27
C THR A 88 13.11 -1.33 15.50
N LEU A 89 14.08 -0.56 15.97
CA LEU A 89 14.55 0.66 15.32
C LEU A 89 15.16 0.36 13.94
N LEU A 90 16.03 -0.65 13.85
CA LEU A 90 16.62 -1.09 12.58
C LEU A 90 15.52 -1.50 11.58
N ALA A 91 14.52 -2.25 12.02
CA ALA A 91 13.38 -2.64 11.18
C ALA A 91 12.59 -1.42 10.69
N LEU A 92 12.32 -0.44 11.56
CA LEU A 92 11.62 0.80 11.19
C LEU A 92 12.43 1.68 10.24
N PHE A 93 13.76 1.76 10.39
CA PHE A 93 14.62 2.47 9.45
C PHE A 93 14.63 1.80 8.08
N ARG A 94 14.70 0.46 8.02
CA ARG A 94 14.59 -0.30 6.76
C ARG A 94 13.23 -0.07 6.09
N PHE A 95 12.15 -0.08 6.88
CA PHE A 95 10.80 0.23 6.40
C PHE A 95 10.71 1.63 5.79
N LYS A 96 11.21 2.64 6.49
CA LYS A 96 11.28 4.02 5.99
C LYS A 96 12.08 4.09 4.68
N HIS A 97 13.25 3.47 4.65
CA HIS A 97 14.13 3.48 3.48
C HIS A 97 13.46 2.84 2.26
N PHE A 98 12.76 1.72 2.45
CA PHE A 98 12.00 1.06 1.39
C PHE A 98 11.00 2.01 0.74
N TYR A 99 10.14 2.68 1.52
CA TYR A 99 9.15 3.60 0.96
C TYR A 99 9.77 4.83 0.30
N ILE A 100 10.84 5.38 0.87
CA ILE A 100 11.58 6.48 0.25
C ILE A 100 12.12 6.07 -1.13
N SER A 101 12.65 4.85 -1.26
CA SER A 101 13.16 4.34 -2.53
C SER A 101 12.09 4.19 -3.62
N LEU A 102 10.82 4.05 -3.24
CA LEU A 102 9.69 3.96 -4.18
C LEU A 102 9.26 5.34 -4.73
N ILE A 103 9.56 6.43 -4.03
CA ILE A 103 9.09 7.79 -4.38
C ILE A 103 9.41 8.18 -5.84
N PRO A 104 10.64 8.01 -6.36
CA PRO A 104 10.96 8.41 -7.73
C PRO A 104 10.15 7.65 -8.78
N ALA A 105 9.99 6.33 -8.60
CA ALA A 105 9.21 5.49 -9.51
C ALA A 105 7.72 5.87 -9.49
N LEU A 106 7.16 6.10 -8.29
CA LEU A 106 5.79 6.56 -8.11
C LEU A 106 5.56 7.92 -8.79
N ARG A 107 6.45 8.90 -8.57
CA ARG A 107 6.37 10.24 -9.18
C ARG A 107 6.39 10.16 -10.71
N LYS A 108 7.33 9.40 -11.28
CA LYS A 108 7.43 9.22 -12.74
C LYS A 108 6.13 8.68 -13.32
N ARG A 109 5.53 7.70 -12.65
CA ARG A 109 4.31 7.06 -13.13
C ARG A 109 3.06 7.93 -12.96
N ILE A 110 2.94 8.67 -11.85
CA ILE A 110 1.86 9.65 -11.66
C ILE A 110 1.89 10.68 -12.80
N ALA A 111 3.06 11.27 -13.08
CA ALA A 111 3.21 12.22 -14.18
C ALA A 111 2.87 11.61 -15.54
N THR A 112 3.23 10.34 -15.76
CA THR A 112 2.88 9.61 -17.00
C THR A 112 1.36 9.46 -17.14
N ASN A 113 0.66 9.07 -16.07
CA ASN A 113 -0.79 8.90 -16.10
C ASN A 113 -1.52 10.24 -16.30
N GLU A 114 -1.05 11.33 -15.71
CA GLU A 114 -1.59 12.67 -15.93
C GLU A 114 -1.43 13.13 -17.38
N MET A 115 -0.29 12.85 -18.02
CA MET A 115 -0.09 13.15 -19.44
C MET A 115 -1.08 12.38 -20.33
N TYR A 116 -1.29 11.08 -20.10
CA TYR A 116 -2.24 10.29 -20.88
C TYR A 116 -3.70 10.74 -20.68
N SER A 117 -4.07 11.14 -19.46
CA SER A 117 -5.40 11.71 -19.18
C SER A 117 -5.63 13.00 -19.97
N ASN A 118 -4.63 13.86 -20.06
CA ASN A 118 -4.73 15.11 -20.80
C ASN A 118 -4.80 14.89 -22.32
N ILE A 119 -4.08 13.90 -22.86
CA ILE A 119 -4.14 13.57 -24.29
C ILE A 119 -5.51 12.98 -24.66
N GLY A 120 -6.07 12.08 -23.84
CA GLY A 120 -7.41 11.53 -24.07
C GLY A 120 -8.49 12.61 -24.13
N SER A 121 -8.42 13.59 -23.23
CA SER A 121 -9.33 14.75 -23.22
C SER A 121 -9.20 15.62 -24.48
N VAL A 122 -8.00 15.75 -25.06
CA VAL A 122 -7.80 16.54 -26.29
C VAL A 122 -8.35 15.80 -27.51
N CYS A 123 -8.14 14.49 -27.61
CA CYS A 123 -8.65 13.68 -28.72
C CYS A 123 -10.20 13.57 -28.71
N GLU A 124 -10.85 13.59 -27.55
CA GLU A 124 -12.31 13.60 -27.44
C GLU A 124 -12.92 14.96 -27.84
N MET A 125 -12.20 16.07 -27.65
CA MET A 125 -12.64 17.40 -28.10
C MET A 125 -12.58 17.54 -29.62
N ASP A 126 -11.55 16.97 -30.27
CA ASP A 126 -11.43 17.02 -31.73
C ASP A 126 -12.51 16.17 -32.44
N ALA A 127 -12.91 15.03 -31.86
CA ALA A 127 -13.98 14.19 -32.40
C ALA A 127 -15.37 14.87 -32.33
N ALA A 128 -15.64 15.63 -31.27
CA ALA A 128 -16.91 16.36 -31.10
C ALA A 128 -17.02 17.58 -32.05
N VAL A 129 -15.90 18.23 -32.37
CA VAL A 129 -15.87 19.35 -33.34
C VAL A 129 -16.10 18.85 -34.77
N SER A 130 -15.56 17.68 -35.13
CA SER A 130 -15.79 17.09 -36.46
C SER A 130 -17.24 16.64 -36.70
N ASP A 131 -18.00 16.28 -35.66
CA ASP A 131 -19.40 15.84 -35.82
C ASP A 131 -20.38 17.03 -35.95
N SER A 132 -19.99 18.22 -35.47
CA SER A 132 -20.82 19.44 -35.54
C SER A 132 -20.72 20.22 -36.86
N THR A 133 -19.89 19.80 -37.81
CA THR A 133 -19.65 20.54 -39.07
C THR A 133 -20.35 19.93 -40.30
N HIS A 134 -21.22 18.93 -40.12
CA HIS A 134 -21.91 18.24 -41.23
C HIS A 134 -23.42 18.43 -41.32
N SER A 135 -23.99 19.46 -40.69
CA SER A 135 -25.43 19.74 -40.77
C SER A 135 -25.75 21.20 -41.07
N GLU A 136 -25.28 21.74 -42.20
CA GLU A 136 -25.76 23.04 -42.70
C GLU A 136 -25.35 23.24 -44.18
N GLU A 137 -25.88 22.41 -45.09
CA GLU A 137 -25.94 22.71 -46.53
C GLU A 137 -26.92 21.72 -47.18
N ASP A 138 -28.23 21.99 -47.03
CA ASP A 138 -29.29 21.57 -47.97
C ASP A 138 -30.66 22.09 -47.47
N ASN A 139 -31.04 23.29 -47.93
CA ASN A 139 -32.42 23.71 -48.24
C ASN A 139 -32.45 25.09 -48.91
#